data_AF-A0A2E4GWJ5-F1
#
_entry.id   AF-A0A2E4GWJ5-F1
#
_cell.length_a   1.000
_cell.length_b   1.000
_cell.length_c   1.000
_cell.angle_alpha   90.00
_cell.angle_beta   90.00
_cell.angle_gamma   90.00
#
_symmetry.space_group_name_H-M   'P 1'
#
loop_
_entity.id
_entity.type
_entity.pdbx_description
1 polymer ?
#
loop_
_entity_poly.entity_id
_entity_poly.type
_entity_poly.pdbx_seq_one_letter_code
_entity_poly.pdbx_strand_id
1 'polypeptide(L)'
;FGDFYRSSIGDEVGTNAPYYMLPVFTMQGDAFTSDLSRVYINQAQAFPEIPRLTQDQIEALDMIDKLSEELCYEHMIEPGDIQILNNHVTYHARTQYVDDAASGRDRFLLRLWLMTPESRRLPKDQASLWSSAALTNSKLSEIYPLP
;
A
#
# COMPACT_ATOMS: atom_id res chain seq x y z
N PHE A 1 -12.96 -4.44 8.29
CA PHE A 1 -12.25 -5.70 8.00
C PHE A 1 -11.27 -5.96 9.13
N GLY A 2 -10.76 -7.18 9.30
CA GLY A 2 -9.82 -7.51 10.38
C GLY A 2 -8.42 -6.97 10.11
N ASP A 3 -7.69 -6.69 11.19
CA ASP A 3 -6.33 -6.16 11.13
C ASP A 3 -5.30 -7.25 10.86
N PHE A 4 -4.22 -6.87 10.17
CA PHE A 4 -3.02 -7.70 10.01
C PHE A 4 -1.83 -7.01 10.67
N TYR A 5 -1.03 -7.78 11.40
CA TYR A 5 0.26 -7.33 11.89
C TYR A 5 1.25 -7.20 10.73
N ARG A 6 2.01 -6.11 10.73
CA ARG A 6 2.99 -5.77 9.70
C ARG A 6 4.28 -5.32 10.34
N SER A 7 5.40 -5.86 9.89
CA SER A 7 6.73 -5.40 10.26
C SER A 7 6.92 -3.96 9.76
N SER A 8 7.57 -3.11 10.57
CA SER A 8 8.04 -1.79 10.15
C SER A 8 9.52 -1.80 9.74
N ILE A 9 10.19 -2.95 9.85
CA ILE A 9 11.62 -3.09 9.52
C ILE A 9 11.79 -2.90 8.01
N GLY A 10 12.54 -1.87 7.62
CA GLY A 10 12.75 -1.53 6.22
C GLY A 10 11.54 -0.89 5.54
N ASP A 11 10.54 -0.45 6.32
CA ASP A 11 9.46 0.40 5.82
C ASP A 11 9.96 1.86 5.72
N GLU A 12 9.82 2.47 4.55
CA GLU A 12 10.25 3.85 4.27
C GLU A 12 9.41 4.90 5.03
N VAL A 13 8.19 4.52 5.46
CA VAL A 13 7.25 5.41 6.17
C VAL A 13 7.59 5.51 7.67
N GLY A 14 8.24 4.48 8.23
CA GLY A 14 8.85 4.49 9.57
C GLY A 14 7.85 4.66 10.72
N THR A 15 7.46 3.56 11.36
CA THR A 15 6.79 3.63 12.68
C THR A 15 7.82 3.55 13.81
N ASN A 16 7.59 4.26 14.93
CA ASN A 16 8.45 4.16 16.12
C ASN A 16 8.37 2.78 16.84
N ALA A 17 7.49 1.89 16.38
CA ALA A 17 7.33 0.52 16.85
C ALA A 17 7.89 -0.49 15.83
N PRO A 18 8.31 -1.70 16.24
CA PRO A 18 8.85 -2.74 15.34
C PRO A 18 7.79 -3.37 14.41
N TYR A 19 6.51 -3.18 14.74
CA TYR A 19 5.37 -3.58 13.93
C TYR A 19 4.17 -2.67 14.22
N TYR A 20 3.21 -2.68 13.30
CA TYR A 20 1.91 -2.01 13.43
C TYR A 20 0.81 -2.92 12.91
N MET A 21 -0.44 -2.53 13.18
CA MET A 21 -1.63 -3.23 12.67
C MET A 21 -2.32 -2.34 11.65
N LEU A 22 -2.72 -2.94 10.54
CA LEU A 22 -3.55 -2.29 9.54
C LEU A 22 -4.40 -3.32 8.81
N PRO A 23 -5.72 -3.07 8.65
CA PRO A 23 -6.57 -3.93 7.84
C PRO A 23 -6.17 -3.85 6.36
N VAL A 24 -6.34 -4.96 5.64
CA VAL A 24 -6.06 -5.00 4.19
C VAL A 24 -7.05 -4.12 3.42
N PHE A 25 -8.33 -4.16 3.81
CA PHE A 25 -9.39 -3.37 3.21
C PHE A 25 -10.01 -2.45 4.27
N THR A 26 -10.35 -1.23 3.87
CA THR A 26 -11.13 -0.29 4.67
C THR A 26 -12.20 0.36 3.81
N MET A 27 -13.30 0.72 4.46
CA MET A 27 -14.43 1.42 3.83
C MET A 27 -14.83 2.59 4.72
N GLN A 28 -15.00 3.77 4.15
CA GLN A 28 -15.64 4.91 4.82
C GLN A 28 -16.74 5.46 3.91
N GLY A 29 -18.00 5.12 4.19
CA GLY A 29 -19.09 5.38 3.25
C GLY A 29 -18.93 4.53 1.98
N ASP A 30 -18.92 5.17 0.80
CA ASP A 30 -18.62 4.56 -0.50
C ASP A 30 -17.12 4.46 -0.79
N ALA A 31 -16.30 5.00 0.10
CA ALA A 31 -14.89 5.18 -0.11
C ALA A 31 -14.11 3.88 0.26
N PHE A 32 -13.87 3.01 -0.74
CA PHE A 32 -12.99 1.84 -0.63
C PHE A 32 -11.50 2.19 -0.65
N THR A 33 -10.73 1.65 0.31
CA THR A 33 -9.28 1.76 0.34
C THR A 33 -8.68 0.38 0.61
N SER A 34 -7.64 0.06 -0.13
CA SER A 34 -6.83 -1.13 0.10
C SER A 34 -5.39 -0.74 0.40
N ASP A 35 -4.79 -1.48 1.32
CA ASP A 35 -3.37 -1.39 1.63
C ASP A 35 -2.86 -2.79 1.96
N LEU A 36 -1.94 -3.33 1.17
CA LEU A 36 -1.39 -4.66 1.36
C LEU A 36 0.09 -4.68 1.05
N SER A 37 0.88 -5.18 2.01
CA SER A 37 2.23 -5.68 1.76
C SER A 37 2.33 -7.10 2.32
N ARG A 38 2.25 -8.09 1.43
CA ARG A 38 2.43 -9.51 1.79
C ARG A 38 3.77 -9.73 2.49
N VAL A 39 4.80 -9.03 2.04
CA VAL A 39 6.15 -9.07 2.62
C VAL A 39 6.15 -8.64 4.08
N TYR A 40 5.56 -7.49 4.42
CA TYR A 40 5.56 -7.00 5.80
C TYR A 40 4.68 -7.83 6.74
N ILE A 41 3.58 -8.40 6.23
CA ILE A 41 2.75 -9.36 6.99
C ILE A 41 3.56 -10.62 7.31
N ASN A 42 4.24 -11.19 6.31
CA ASN A 42 5.06 -12.39 6.50
C ASN A 42 6.25 -12.12 7.43
N GLN A 43 6.91 -10.96 7.31
CA GLN A 43 8.00 -10.57 8.21
C GLN A 43 7.51 -10.39 9.65
N ALA A 44 6.29 -9.89 9.86
CA ALA A 44 5.73 -9.75 11.21
C ALA A 44 5.62 -11.10 11.94
N GLN A 45 5.53 -12.21 11.21
CA GLN A 45 5.53 -13.55 11.79
C GLN A 45 6.89 -13.93 12.39
N ALA A 46 7.97 -13.20 12.15
CA ALA A 46 9.24 -13.43 12.84
C ALA A 46 9.19 -13.04 14.33
N PHE A 47 8.26 -12.16 14.73
CA PHE A 47 8.09 -11.75 16.12
C PHE A 47 7.34 -12.82 16.92
N PRO A 48 7.89 -13.34 18.03
CA PRO A 48 7.28 -14.44 18.79
C PRO A 48 5.96 -14.05 19.48
N GLU A 49 5.78 -12.78 19.83
CA GLU A 49 4.57 -12.27 20.47
C GLU A 49 3.39 -12.07 19.51
N ILE A 50 3.65 -12.11 18.20
CA ILE A 50 2.61 -11.91 17.19
C ILE A 50 1.84 -13.20 16.95
N PRO A 51 0.49 -13.17 17.01
CA PRO A 51 -0.34 -14.31 16.66
C PRO A 51 0.02 -14.85 15.27
N ARG A 52 0.08 -16.19 15.18
CA ARG A 52 0.24 -16.86 13.89
C ARG A 52 -0.98 -16.57 13.02
N LEU A 53 -0.76 -16.37 11.73
CA LEU A 53 -1.86 -16.28 10.77
C LEU A 53 -2.75 -17.51 10.87
N THR A 54 -4.06 -17.31 10.91
CA THR A 54 -5.02 -18.41 10.81
C THR A 54 -5.03 -18.97 9.39
N GLN A 55 -5.57 -20.19 9.22
CA GLN A 55 -5.71 -20.79 7.90
C GLN A 55 -6.56 -19.90 6.97
N ASP A 56 -7.66 -19.34 7.46
CA ASP A 56 -8.53 -18.44 6.70
C ASP A 56 -7.80 -17.15 6.27
N GLN A 57 -6.93 -16.60 7.14
CA GLN A 57 -6.13 -15.43 6.79
C GLN A 57 -5.11 -15.75 5.69
N ILE A 58 -4.47 -16.92 5.76
CA ILE A 58 -3.53 -17.38 4.73
C ILE A 58 -4.28 -17.56 3.41
N GLU A 59 -5.42 -18.24 3.42
CA GLU A 59 -6.24 -18.47 2.23
C GLU A 59 -6.72 -17.15 1.60
N ALA A 60 -7.12 -16.17 2.42
CA ALA A 60 -7.53 -14.86 1.93
C ALA A 60 -6.36 -14.10 1.26
N LEU A 61 -5.17 -14.14 1.85
CA LEU A 61 -3.99 -13.50 1.27
C LEU A 61 -3.57 -14.20 -0.04
N ASP A 62 -3.61 -15.53 -0.08
CA ASP A 62 -3.29 -16.32 -1.27
C ASP A 62 -4.30 -16.07 -2.40
N MET A 63 -5.58 -15.86 -2.06
CA MET A 63 -6.60 -15.48 -3.02
C MET A 63 -6.33 -14.10 -3.61
N ILE A 64 -5.89 -13.13 -2.82
CA ILE A 64 -5.52 -11.80 -3.32
C ILE A 64 -4.34 -11.91 -4.27
N ASP A 65 -3.30 -12.68 -3.92
CA ASP A 65 -2.13 -12.86 -4.79
C ASP A 65 -2.53 -13.52 -6.12
N LYS A 66 -3.35 -14.58 -6.07
CA LYS A 66 -3.85 -15.27 -7.27
C LYS A 66 -4.69 -14.36 -8.17
N LEU A 67 -5.63 -13.62 -7.59
CA LEU A 67 -6.48 -12.70 -8.35
C LEU A 67 -5.66 -11.52 -8.91
N SER A 68 -4.66 -11.05 -8.15
CA SER A 68 -3.78 -9.98 -8.62
C SER A 68 -3.01 -10.43 -9.85
N GLU A 69 -2.51 -11.66 -9.88
CA GLU A 69 -1.84 -12.24 -11.06
C GLU A 69 -2.81 -12.45 -12.24
N GLU A 70 -4.03 -12.94 -11.99
CA GLU A 70 -5.03 -13.17 -13.03
C GLU A 70 -5.52 -11.87 -13.68
N LEU A 71 -5.65 -10.80 -12.88
CA LEU A 71 -6.23 -9.52 -13.28
C LEU A 71 -5.19 -8.44 -13.54
N CYS A 72 -3.89 -8.74 -13.42
CA CYS A 72 -2.86 -7.73 -13.62
C CYS A 72 -2.87 -7.22 -15.07
N TYR A 73 -2.52 -5.95 -15.20
CA TYR A 73 -2.14 -5.37 -16.49
C TYR A 73 -0.63 -5.19 -16.50
N GLU A 74 0.05 -6.00 -17.30
CA GLU A 74 1.50 -5.89 -17.47
C GLU A 74 1.84 -4.86 -18.55
N HIS A 75 2.77 -3.97 -18.24
CA HIS A 75 3.24 -2.94 -19.16
C HIS A 75 4.72 -2.64 -18.94
N MET A 76 5.48 -2.60 -20.03
CA MET A 76 6.87 -2.16 -20.01
C MET A 76 6.92 -0.63 -20.06
N ILE A 77 7.52 -0.01 -19.03
CA ILE A 77 7.74 1.43 -18.98
C ILE A 77 9.00 1.77 -19.78
N GLU A 78 8.85 2.55 -20.85
CA GLU A 78 9.96 3.00 -21.68
C GLU A 78 10.54 4.34 -21.20
N PRO A 79 11.78 4.71 -21.59
CA PRO A 79 12.35 6.00 -21.25
C PRO A 79 11.46 7.17 -21.69
N GLY A 80 10.95 7.93 -20.72
CA GLY A 80 10.06 9.08 -20.95
C GLY A 80 8.59 8.80 -20.57
N ASP A 81 8.22 7.55 -20.36
CA ASP A 81 6.87 7.19 -19.91
C ASP A 81 6.62 7.63 -18.47
N ILE A 82 5.36 7.97 -18.18
CA ILE A 82 4.89 8.33 -16.85
C ILE A 82 3.72 7.42 -16.49
N GLN A 83 3.87 6.69 -15.38
CA GLN A 83 2.81 5.89 -14.79
C GLN A 83 2.23 6.62 -13.58
N ILE A 84 0.93 6.93 -13.62
CA ILE A 84 0.19 7.55 -12.51
C ILE A 84 -0.83 6.54 -11.99
N LEU A 85 -0.75 6.23 -10.70
CA LEU A 85 -1.61 5.24 -10.06
C LEU A 85 -2.27 5.84 -8.82
N ASN A 86 -3.51 5.44 -8.54
CA ASN A 86 -4.11 5.69 -7.24
C ASN A 86 -3.70 4.55 -6.29
N ASN A 87 -2.74 4.85 -5.42
CA ASN A 87 -2.15 3.87 -4.49
C ASN A 87 -3.18 3.16 -3.59
N HIS A 88 -4.32 3.79 -3.33
CA HIS A 88 -5.32 3.26 -2.40
C HIS A 88 -6.29 2.27 -3.04
N VAL A 89 -6.25 2.09 -4.36
CA VAL A 89 -7.15 1.17 -5.08
C VAL A 89 -6.44 0.36 -6.16
N THR A 90 -5.14 0.57 -6.35
CA THR A 90 -4.34 -0.14 -7.35
C THR A 90 -3.07 -0.69 -6.71
N TYR A 91 -2.97 -2.03 -6.66
CA TYR A 91 -1.70 -2.68 -6.37
C TYR A 91 -0.77 -2.58 -7.56
N HIS A 92 0.52 -2.41 -7.29
CA HIS A 92 1.54 -2.30 -8.31
C HIS A 92 2.81 -3.00 -7.84
N ALA A 93 3.48 -3.64 -8.78
CA ALA A 93 4.69 -4.40 -8.55
C ALA A 93 5.60 -4.30 -9.77
N ARG A 94 6.74 -4.98 -9.70
CA ARG A 94 7.65 -5.18 -10.83
C ARG A 94 8.01 -6.65 -10.89
N THR A 95 8.19 -7.17 -12.10
CA THR A 95 8.79 -8.48 -12.32
C THR A 95 10.26 -8.48 -11.88
N GLN A 96 10.80 -9.66 -11.61
CA GLN A 96 12.20 -9.83 -11.27
C GLN A 96 13.08 -9.49 -12.49
N TYR A 97 14.17 -8.76 -12.26
CA TYR A 97 15.17 -8.45 -13.28
C TYR A 97 16.57 -8.45 -12.67
N VAL A 98 17.60 -8.43 -13.52
CA VAL A 98 19.00 -8.39 -13.13
C VAL A 98 19.63 -7.14 -13.75
N ASP A 99 20.37 -6.36 -12.95
CA ASP A 99 21.11 -5.20 -13.44
C ASP A 99 22.27 -5.65 -14.36
N ASP A 100 22.49 -4.93 -15.47
CA ASP A 100 23.61 -5.15 -16.37
C ASP A 100 24.69 -4.08 -16.12
N ALA A 101 25.40 -4.27 -15.01
CA ALA A 101 26.48 -3.38 -14.57
C ALA A 101 27.59 -3.22 -15.63
N ALA A 102 27.78 -4.20 -16.52
CA ALA A 102 28.80 -4.14 -17.57
C ALA A 102 28.42 -3.17 -18.70
N SER A 103 27.12 -3.05 -19.00
CA SER A 103 26.61 -2.10 -20.00
C SER A 103 26.59 -0.65 -19.51
N GLY A 104 26.60 -0.45 -18.18
CA GLY A 104 26.38 0.87 -17.55
C GLY A 104 24.97 1.42 -17.77
N ARG A 105 24.00 0.58 -18.16
CA ARG A 105 22.61 0.95 -18.43
C ARG A 105 21.66 0.22 -17.49
N ASP A 106 21.59 0.70 -16.26
CA ASP A 106 20.65 0.16 -15.28
C ASP A 106 19.26 0.80 -15.43
N ARG A 107 18.24 0.07 -14.99
CA ARG A 107 16.87 0.61 -14.95
C ARG A 107 16.81 1.74 -13.93
N PHE A 108 16.53 2.96 -14.39
CA PHE A 108 16.39 4.13 -13.55
C PHE A 108 14.97 4.71 -13.63
N LEU A 109 14.26 4.74 -12.50
CA LEU A 109 12.91 5.28 -12.39
C LEU A 109 12.86 6.30 -11.25
N LEU A 110 12.26 7.46 -11.52
CA LEU A 110 11.94 8.44 -10.48
C LEU A 110 10.53 8.18 -9.96
N ARG A 111 10.37 8.19 -8.63
CA ARG A 111 9.08 7.98 -7.96
C ARG A 111 8.69 9.23 -7.16
N LEU A 112 7.44 9.64 -7.32
CA LEU A 112 6.83 10.75 -6.57
C LEU A 112 5.53 10.27 -5.93
N TRP A 113 5.39 10.53 -4.63
CA TRP A 113 4.11 10.44 -3.93
C TRP A 113 3.43 11.80 -3.99
N LEU A 114 2.22 11.85 -4.52
CA LEU A 114 1.50 13.10 -4.75
C LEU A 114 0.14 13.09 -4.04
N MET A 115 -0.17 14.20 -3.37
CA MET A 115 -1.48 14.49 -2.82
C MET A 115 -1.87 15.93 -3.17
N THR A 116 -3.14 16.15 -3.44
CA THR A 116 -3.77 17.44 -3.73
C THR A 116 -4.88 17.72 -2.72
N PRO A 117 -5.30 18.98 -2.49
CA PRO A 117 -6.44 19.29 -1.63
C PRO A 117 -7.75 18.57 -2.03
N GLU A 118 -7.89 18.24 -3.32
CA GLU A 118 -9.03 17.52 -3.90
C GLU A 118 -8.88 16.00 -3.83
N SER A 119 -7.74 15.49 -3.36
CA SER A 119 -7.52 14.06 -3.20
C SER A 119 -8.57 13.48 -2.25
N ARG A 120 -9.02 12.26 -2.58
CA ARG A 120 -10.00 11.55 -1.78
C ARG A 120 -9.49 11.38 -0.34
N ARG A 121 -10.35 11.65 0.63
CA ARG A 121 -10.05 11.40 2.05
C ARG A 121 -9.89 9.90 2.30
N LEU A 122 -8.95 9.58 3.19
CA LEU A 122 -8.71 8.20 3.61
C LEU A 122 -9.49 7.86 4.88
N PRO A 123 -9.94 6.61 5.03
CA PRO A 123 -10.49 6.12 6.28
C PRO A 123 -9.53 6.37 7.45
N LYS A 124 -10.07 6.66 8.65
CA LYS A 124 -9.26 7.01 9.82
C LYS A 124 -8.19 5.95 10.17
N ASP A 125 -8.47 4.69 9.90
CA ASP A 125 -7.55 3.57 10.20
C ASP A 125 -6.26 3.64 9.37
N GLN A 126 -6.27 4.35 8.24
CA GLN A 126 -5.12 4.58 7.36
C GLN A 126 -4.20 5.72 7.87
N ALA A 127 -4.62 6.42 8.93
CA ALA A 127 -3.86 7.55 9.48
C ALA A 127 -2.46 7.16 9.95
N SER A 128 -2.23 5.92 10.39
CA SER A 128 -0.95 5.47 10.92
C SER A 128 0.19 5.48 9.90
N LEU A 129 -0.12 5.26 8.62
CA LEU A 129 0.84 5.28 7.51
C LEU A 129 0.85 6.62 6.78
N TRP A 130 -0.33 7.22 6.62
CA TRP A 130 -0.52 8.40 5.78
C TRP A 130 -0.63 9.67 6.64
N SER A 131 0.06 9.75 7.80
CA SER A 131 -0.03 10.88 8.73
C SER A 131 0.74 12.12 8.27
N SER A 132 0.25 12.80 7.25
CA SER A 132 0.31 14.27 7.30
C SER A 132 -0.98 14.73 8.00
N ALA A 133 -0.90 15.72 8.88
CA ALA A 133 -2.09 16.29 9.52
C ALA A 133 -3.13 16.78 8.49
N ALA A 134 -2.72 17.03 7.24
CA ALA A 134 -3.61 17.36 6.13
C ALA A 134 -4.40 16.15 5.58
N LEU A 135 -3.87 14.93 5.67
CA LEU A 135 -4.49 13.68 5.17
C LEU A 135 -5.64 13.19 6.06
N THR A 136 -5.60 13.51 7.36
CA THR A 136 -6.51 12.92 8.38
C THR A 136 -7.31 13.94 9.18
N ASN A 137 -6.88 15.22 9.22
CA ASN A 137 -7.38 16.23 10.16
C ASN A 137 -7.66 17.62 9.55
N SER A 138 -7.87 17.74 8.24
CA SER A 138 -8.30 19.02 7.66
C SER A 138 -9.68 19.42 8.21
N LYS A 139 -9.76 20.55 8.94
CA LYS A 139 -10.98 21.23 9.42
C LYS A 139 -11.84 21.79 8.27
N LEU A 140 -12.11 20.99 7.25
CA LEU A 140 -13.04 21.28 6.16
C LEU A 140 -14.24 20.34 6.22
N SER A 141 -14.69 20.00 7.44
CA SER A 141 -15.92 19.26 7.69
C SER A 141 -17.18 20.13 7.54
N GLU A 142 -17.07 21.37 7.06
CA GLU A 142 -18.20 22.30 6.92
C GLU A 142 -18.49 22.78 5.49
N ILE A 143 -17.82 22.26 4.45
CA ILE A 143 -18.03 22.77 3.08
C ILE A 143 -18.62 21.70 2.17
N TYR A 144 -19.96 21.78 2.12
CA TYR A 144 -20.94 21.43 1.08
C TYR A 144 -21.10 19.98 0.59
N PRO A 145 -22.35 19.46 0.55
CA PRO A 145 -22.68 18.36 -0.34
C PRO A 145 -22.52 18.88 -1.79
N LEU A 146 -21.74 18.18 -2.60
CA LEU A 146 -21.72 18.43 -4.04
C LEU A 146 -23.09 18.01 -4.65
N PRO A 147 -23.54 18.68 -5.73
CA PRO A 147 -24.93 18.63 -6.24
C PRO A 147 -25.40 17.26 -6.70
#